data_AF-A0A821J0A9-F1
#
_entry.id   AF-A0A821J0A9-F1
#
_cell.length_a   1.000
_cell.length_b   1.000
_cell.length_c   1.000
_cell.angle_alpha   90.00
_cell.angle_beta   90.00
_cell.angle_gamma   90.00
#
_symmetry.space_group_name_H-M   'P 1'
#
loop_
_entity.id
_entity.type
_entity.pdbx_description
1 polymer ?
#
loop_
_entity_poly.entity_id
_entity_poly.type
_entity_poly.pdbx_seq_one_letter_code
_entity_poly.pdbx_strand_id
1 'polypeptide(L)'
;ELINDYSKKLFTENNIMTIEYTDSKCVERLAQILDKVRLGKCNLIEEVIIGEDKFMKFSGLAQGEVYTIVLRGATQEILDKVERSIHNTLHVLFQTVQEPCIYYGGVGTSEMLMATAVSQLAEKTLEKKEEPLAIESFAPHIANTESFLAVNRGIPCNLR
;
A
#
# COMPACT_ATOMS: atom_id res chain seq x y z
N GLU A 1 13.85 12.33 -31.41
CA GLU A 1 14.61 11.16 -30.91
C GLU A 1 15.69 11.64 -29.98
N LEU A 2 15.88 11.00 -28.82
CA LEU A 2 16.91 11.42 -27.85
C LEU A 2 18.28 10.78 -28.13
N ILE A 3 18.35 9.66 -28.86
CA ILE A 3 19.61 9.02 -29.26
C ILE A 3 19.66 8.94 -30.78
N ASN A 4 20.75 9.46 -31.37
CA ASN A 4 20.97 9.43 -32.81
C ASN A 4 21.17 7.98 -33.31
N ASP A 5 20.69 7.69 -34.52
CA ASP A 5 20.81 6.36 -35.15
C ASP A 5 22.25 5.87 -35.27
N TYR A 6 23.20 6.79 -35.49
CA TYR A 6 24.63 6.45 -35.50
C TYR A 6 25.09 5.95 -34.13
N SER A 7 24.69 6.61 -33.05
CA SER A 7 25.04 6.21 -31.69
C SER A 7 24.40 4.87 -31.33
N LYS A 8 23.16 4.62 -31.75
CA LYS A 8 22.49 3.31 -31.56
C LYS A 8 23.26 2.19 -32.23
N LYS A 9 23.70 2.39 -33.49
CA LYS A 9 24.52 1.40 -34.20
C LYS A 9 25.83 1.13 -33.46
N LEU A 10 26.51 2.18 -33.01
CA LEU A 10 27.74 2.06 -32.25
C LEU A 10 27.54 1.25 -30.95
N PHE A 11 26.44 1.48 -30.22
CA PHE A 11 26.15 0.71 -29.00
C PHE A 11 25.84 -0.75 -29.30
N THR A 12 25.04 -1.03 -30.33
CA THR A 12 24.73 -2.41 -30.76
C THR A 12 25.99 -3.15 -31.21
N GLU A 13 26.91 -2.51 -31.94
CA GLU A 13 28.21 -3.09 -32.33
C GLU A 13 29.07 -3.47 -31.12
N ASN A 14 28.92 -2.76 -30.00
CA ASN A 14 29.60 -3.05 -28.74
C ASN A 14 28.79 -3.96 -27.80
N ASN A 15 27.70 -4.59 -28.29
CA ASN A 15 26.77 -5.40 -27.49
C ASN A 15 26.14 -4.65 -26.30
N ILE A 16 25.98 -3.33 -26.42
CA ILE A 16 25.32 -2.48 -25.41
C ILE A 16 23.88 -2.26 -25.86
N MET A 17 22.93 -2.75 -25.05
CA MET A 17 21.50 -2.51 -25.26
C MET A 17 21.12 -1.11 -24.78
N THR A 18 20.45 -0.34 -25.63
CA THR A 18 19.89 0.97 -25.27
C THR A 18 18.38 0.88 -25.11
N ILE A 19 17.86 1.39 -24.00
CA ILE A 19 16.41 1.52 -23.76
C ILE A 19 16.04 2.99 -23.92
N GLU A 20 15.08 3.26 -24.80
CA GLU A 20 14.54 4.60 -25.02
C GLU A 20 13.13 4.73 -24.44
N TYR A 21 12.71 5.95 -24.13
CA TYR A 21 11.35 6.25 -23.67
C TYR A 21 10.93 5.47 -22.41
N THR A 22 11.73 5.55 -21.35
CA THR A 22 11.38 5.03 -20.03
C THR A 22 10.55 6.04 -19.25
N ASP A 23 9.52 5.59 -18.54
CA ASP A 23 8.83 6.43 -17.56
C ASP A 23 9.81 6.87 -16.46
N SER A 24 9.67 8.12 -16.05
CA SER A 24 10.41 8.75 -14.93
C SER A 24 10.45 7.85 -13.68
N LYS A 25 9.32 7.24 -13.32
CA LYS A 25 9.21 6.32 -12.18
C LYS A 25 10.05 5.05 -12.34
N CYS A 26 10.16 4.53 -13.56
CA CYS A 26 11.02 3.37 -13.85
C CYS A 26 12.49 3.75 -13.66
N VAL A 27 12.89 4.95 -14.10
CA VAL A 27 14.25 5.46 -13.91
C VAL A 27 14.56 5.65 -12.43
N GLU A 28 13.63 6.21 -11.64
CA GLU A 28 13.80 6.38 -10.20
C GLU A 28 13.96 5.05 -9.47
N ARG A 29 13.15 4.03 -9.81
CA ARG A 29 13.26 2.69 -9.24
C ARG A 29 14.60 2.03 -9.59
N LEU A 30 15.07 2.21 -10.83
CA LEU A 30 16.40 1.72 -11.23
C LEU A 30 17.53 2.50 -10.55
N ALA A 31 17.34 3.79 -10.29
CA ALA A 31 18.32 4.63 -9.62
C ALA A 31 18.61 4.18 -8.18
N GLN A 32 17.63 3.57 -7.50
CA GLN A 32 17.81 3.01 -6.15
C GLN A 32 18.80 1.83 -6.10
N ILE A 33 19.05 1.19 -7.24
CA ILE A 33 19.93 0.03 -7.39
C ILE A 33 21.36 0.46 -7.79
N LEU A 34 21.57 1.75 -8.08
CA LEU A 34 22.88 2.25 -8.51
C LEU A 34 23.87 2.33 -7.34
N ASP A 35 25.10 1.89 -7.58
CA ASP A 35 26.21 2.08 -6.66
C ASP A 35 26.71 3.53 -6.68
N LYS A 36 27.66 3.84 -5.77
CA LYS A 36 28.39 5.13 -5.72
C LYS A 36 29.03 5.54 -7.06
N VAL A 37 29.21 4.59 -7.98
CA VAL A 37 29.82 4.77 -9.32
C VAL A 37 28.76 4.99 -10.43
N ARG A 38 27.48 5.21 -10.08
CA ARG A 38 26.36 5.44 -11.03
C ARG A 38 26.07 4.27 -11.98
N LEU A 39 26.55 3.07 -11.68
CA LEU A 39 26.24 1.84 -12.40
C LEU A 39 25.54 0.85 -11.44
N GLY A 40 24.53 0.15 -11.93
CA GLY A 40 23.82 -0.90 -11.20
C GLY A 40 24.22 -2.29 -11.71
N LYS A 41 24.14 -3.31 -10.85
CA LYS A 41 24.43 -4.71 -11.21
C LYS A 41 23.19 -5.57 -11.08
N CYS A 42 22.96 -6.38 -12.12
CA CYS A 42 21.85 -7.34 -12.22
C CYS A 42 22.39 -8.66 -12.78
N ASN A 43 21.88 -9.80 -12.29
CA ASN A 43 22.33 -11.11 -12.72
C ASN A 43 21.77 -11.50 -14.09
N LEU A 44 20.51 -11.18 -14.35
CA LEU A 44 19.82 -11.55 -15.58
C LEU A 44 18.91 -10.41 -16.06
N ILE A 45 19.05 -10.06 -17.33
CA ILE A 45 18.16 -9.13 -18.03
C ILE A 45 17.57 -9.89 -19.21
N GLU A 46 16.24 -10.00 -19.24
CA GLU A 46 15.51 -10.70 -20.29
C GLU A 46 14.30 -9.88 -20.76
N GLU A 47 13.99 -9.98 -22.04
CA GLU A 47 12.74 -9.44 -22.60
C GLU A 47 11.66 -10.51 -22.46
N VAL A 48 10.62 -10.23 -21.68
CA VAL A 48 9.48 -11.13 -21.44
C VAL A 48 8.25 -10.55 -22.12
N ILE A 49 7.59 -11.38 -22.91
CA ILE A 49 6.33 -11.01 -23.56
C ILE A 49 5.19 -11.47 -22.66
N ILE A 50 4.33 -10.52 -22.24
CA ILE A 50 3.18 -10.81 -21.39
C ILE A 50 1.92 -10.34 -22.13
N GLY A 51 1.23 -11.27 -22.79
CA GLY A 51 0.12 -10.92 -23.67
C GLY A 51 0.66 -10.40 -25.01
N GLU A 52 0.32 -9.17 -25.35
CA GLU A 52 0.78 -8.51 -26.59
C GLU A 52 1.96 -7.55 -26.34
N ASP A 53 2.19 -7.18 -25.07
CA ASP A 53 3.21 -6.22 -24.68
C ASP A 53 4.53 -6.89 -24.31
N LYS A 54 5.63 -6.19 -24.59
CA LYS A 54 6.99 -6.61 -24.24
C LYS A 54 7.50 -5.85 -23.03
N PHE A 55 8.04 -6.59 -22.06
CA PHE A 55 8.57 -6.04 -20.81
C PHE A 55 10.04 -6.44 -20.65
N MET A 56 10.87 -5.51 -20.16
CA MET A 56 12.23 -5.82 -19.75
C MET A 56 12.24 -6.22 -18.27
N LYS A 57 12.60 -7.47 -18.00
CA LYS A 57 12.67 -8.02 -16.65
C LYS A 57 14.12 -8.07 -16.18
N PHE A 58 14.39 -7.40 -15.07
CA PHE A 58 15.68 -7.39 -14.37
C PHE A 58 15.57 -8.34 -13.18
N SER A 59 16.36 -9.41 -13.15
CA SER A 59 16.33 -10.44 -12.10
C SER A 59 17.68 -10.58 -11.40
N GLY A 60 17.66 -10.75 -10.08
CA GLY A 60 18.87 -10.91 -9.27
C GLY A 60 19.66 -9.60 -9.17
N LEU A 61 19.01 -8.57 -8.63
CA LEU A 61 19.65 -7.29 -8.33
C LEU A 61 20.65 -7.46 -7.18
N ALA A 62 21.86 -6.93 -7.33
CA ALA A 62 22.90 -7.06 -6.31
C ALA A 62 22.65 -6.18 -5.07
N GLN A 63 21.97 -5.04 -5.28
CA GLN A 63 21.68 -4.05 -4.25
C GLN A 63 20.30 -3.44 -4.54
N GLY A 64 19.49 -3.27 -3.49
CA GLY A 64 18.12 -2.74 -3.60
C GLY A 64 17.06 -3.82 -3.73
N GLU A 65 16.11 -3.81 -2.79
CA GLU A 65 14.93 -4.68 -2.80
C GLU A 65 13.81 -4.01 -3.61
N VAL A 66 13.94 -4.05 -4.94
CA VAL A 66 12.92 -3.51 -5.85
C VAL A 66 12.16 -4.65 -6.48
N TYR A 67 10.85 -4.71 -6.20
CA TYR A 67 9.95 -5.70 -6.78
C TYR A 67 8.93 -5.00 -7.67
N THR A 68 8.63 -5.60 -8.82
CA THR A 68 7.59 -5.13 -9.73
C THR A 68 6.54 -6.23 -9.88
N ILE A 69 5.28 -5.88 -9.64
CA ILE A 69 4.13 -6.78 -9.80
C ILE A 69 3.38 -6.35 -11.05
N VAL A 70 3.17 -7.28 -11.98
CA VAL A 70 2.39 -7.05 -13.20
C VAL A 70 0.96 -7.53 -12.96
N LEU A 71 0.01 -6.61 -12.96
CA LEU A 71 -1.42 -6.91 -12.83
C LEU A 71 -2.08 -6.98 -14.20
N ARG A 72 -2.91 -8.00 -14.42
CA ARG A 72 -3.76 -8.13 -15.63
C ARG A 72 -5.21 -8.36 -15.22
N GLY A 73 -6.13 -7.70 -15.90
CA GLY A 73 -7.55 -7.71 -15.58
C GLY A 73 -8.39 -7.33 -16.79
N ALA A 74 -9.68 -7.65 -16.73
CA ALA A 74 -10.60 -7.40 -17.84
C ALA A 74 -10.94 -5.91 -18.01
N THR A 75 -10.96 -5.14 -16.92
CA THR A 75 -11.30 -3.71 -16.92
C THR A 75 -10.33 -2.93 -16.03
N GLN A 76 -10.08 -1.66 -16.38
CA GLN A 76 -9.23 -0.76 -15.61
C GLN A 76 -9.76 -0.55 -14.17
N GLU A 77 -11.08 -0.50 -13.99
CA GLU A 77 -11.67 -0.36 -12.65
C GLU A 77 -11.33 -1.52 -11.71
N ILE A 78 -11.22 -2.75 -12.23
CA ILE A 78 -10.81 -3.92 -11.44
C ILE A 78 -9.32 -3.82 -11.11
N LEU A 79 -8.50 -3.43 -12.08
CA LEU A 79 -7.07 -3.23 -11.87
C LEU A 79 -6.79 -2.18 -10.79
N ASP A 80 -7.47 -1.04 -10.83
CA ASP A 80 -7.36 0.02 -9.82
C ASP A 80 -7.77 -0.47 -8.42
N LYS A 81 -8.84 -1.27 -8.33
CA LYS A 81 -9.28 -1.87 -7.06
C LYS A 81 -8.24 -2.84 -6.51
N VAL A 82 -7.65 -3.68 -7.38
CA VAL A 82 -6.64 -4.66 -6.99
C VAL A 82 -5.34 -3.95 -6.57
N GLU A 83 -4.89 -2.94 -7.30
CA GLU A 83 -3.72 -2.14 -6.95
C GLU A 83 -3.88 -1.51 -5.56
N ARG A 84 -5.01 -0.85 -5.30
CA ARG A 84 -5.30 -0.27 -3.98
C ARG A 84 -5.37 -1.33 -2.88
N SER A 85 -5.97 -2.50 -3.17
CA SER A 85 -6.06 -3.60 -2.22
C SER A 85 -4.68 -4.14 -1.83
N ILE A 86 -3.80 -4.35 -2.82
CA ILE A 86 -2.42 -4.79 -2.60
C ILE A 86 -1.65 -3.73 -1.82
N HIS A 87 -1.76 -2.45 -2.21
CA HIS A 87 -1.11 -1.36 -1.52
C HIS A 87 -1.51 -1.32 -0.04
N ASN A 88 -2.81 -1.40 0.26
CA ASN A 88 -3.30 -1.40 1.64
C ASN A 88 -2.82 -2.63 2.43
N THR A 89 -2.81 -3.80 1.80
CA THR A 89 -2.36 -5.05 2.44
C THR A 89 -0.87 -4.97 2.78
N LEU A 90 -0.04 -4.51 1.84
CA LEU A 90 1.40 -4.33 2.06
C LEU A 90 1.67 -3.29 3.15
N HIS A 91 0.89 -2.21 3.20
CA HIS A 91 1.02 -1.20 4.24
C HIS A 91 0.73 -1.77 5.63
N VAL A 92 -0.35 -2.55 5.78
CA VAL A 92 -0.69 -3.22 7.05
C VAL A 92 0.38 -4.22 7.45
N LEU A 93 0.89 -5.01 6.50
CA LEU A 93 1.99 -5.95 6.77
C LEU A 93 3.25 -5.22 7.24
N PHE A 94 3.62 -4.13 6.57
CA PHE A 94 4.79 -3.33 6.94
C PHE A 94 4.64 -2.74 8.34
N GLN A 95 3.46 -2.20 8.66
CA GLN A 95 3.16 -1.69 10.00
C GLN A 95 3.21 -2.80 11.06
N THR A 96 2.70 -3.99 10.75
CA THR A 96 2.72 -5.14 11.67
C THR A 96 4.13 -5.66 11.93
N VAL A 97 5.02 -5.60 10.93
CA VAL A 97 6.44 -5.96 11.08
C VAL A 97 7.18 -4.95 11.96
N GLN A 98 6.85 -3.66 11.86
CA GLN A 98 7.44 -2.62 12.71
C GLN A 98 6.93 -2.68 14.15
N GLU A 99 5.61 -2.79 14.32
CA GLU A 99 4.94 -2.84 15.61
C GLU A 99 3.98 -4.03 15.64
N PRO A 100 4.36 -5.17 16.26
CA PRO A 100 3.55 -6.40 16.28
C PRO A 100 2.36 -6.33 17.26
N CYS A 101 1.81 -5.14 17.49
CA CYS A 101 0.64 -4.92 18.33
C CYS A 101 -0.64 -5.29 17.56
N ILE A 102 -1.04 -6.55 17.68
CA ILE A 102 -2.27 -7.05 17.08
C ILE A 102 -3.41 -6.94 18.09
N TYR A 103 -4.40 -6.11 17.78
CA TYR A 103 -5.69 -6.12 18.48
C TYR A 103 -6.61 -7.16 17.84
N TYR A 104 -7.54 -7.72 18.61
CA TYR A 104 -8.55 -8.63 18.07
C TYR A 104 -9.38 -7.91 17.00
N GLY A 105 -9.09 -8.23 15.74
CA GLY A 105 -9.76 -7.69 14.56
C GLY A 105 -11.15 -8.30 14.39
N GLY A 106 -12.10 -7.81 15.18
CA GLY A 106 -13.52 -7.94 14.92
C GLY A 106 -14.08 -6.55 14.65
N VAL A 107 -15.04 -6.43 13.73
CA VAL A 107 -15.76 -5.16 13.56
C VAL A 107 -16.44 -4.83 14.88
N GLY A 108 -15.96 -3.79 15.57
CA GLY A 108 -16.54 -3.29 16.81
C GLY A 108 -15.91 -3.74 18.12
N THR A 109 -14.96 -4.68 18.13
CA THR A 109 -14.42 -5.14 19.43
C THR A 109 -13.58 -4.07 20.12
N SER A 110 -12.75 -3.35 19.37
CA SER A 110 -11.96 -2.23 19.88
C SER A 110 -12.84 -1.03 20.22
N GLU A 111 -13.80 -0.72 19.35
CA GLU A 111 -14.69 0.44 19.46
C GLU A 111 -15.63 0.30 20.66
N MET A 112 -16.26 -0.86 20.85
CA MET A 112 -17.08 -1.15 22.04
C MET A 112 -16.24 -1.14 23.33
N LEU A 113 -15.02 -1.66 23.29
CA LEU A 113 -14.11 -1.62 24.45
C LEU A 113 -13.73 -0.19 24.81
N MET A 114 -13.44 0.65 23.81
CA MET A 114 -13.19 2.08 24.01
C MET A 114 -14.43 2.80 24.55
N ALA A 115 -15.62 2.54 23.99
CA ALA A 115 -16.86 3.13 24.47
C ALA A 115 -17.11 2.79 25.96
N THR A 116 -16.91 1.52 26.33
CA THR A 116 -17.04 1.06 27.72
C THR A 116 -16.04 1.74 28.64
N ALA A 117 -14.78 1.86 28.21
CA ALA A 117 -13.73 2.53 28.98
C ALA A 117 -14.02 4.03 29.17
N VAL A 118 -14.53 4.70 28.13
CA VAL A 118 -14.94 6.12 28.17
C VAL A 118 -16.11 6.32 29.14
N SER A 119 -17.13 5.44 29.11
CA SER A 119 -18.25 5.49 30.07
C SER A 119 -17.78 5.32 31.52
N GLN A 120 -16.87 4.37 31.78
CA GLN A 120 -16.30 4.18 33.12
C GLN A 120 -15.44 5.37 33.58
N LEU A 121 -14.79 6.08 32.67
CA LEU A 121 -14.06 7.31 32.98
C LEU A 121 -15.01 8.46 33.32
N ALA A 122 -16.16 8.57 32.63
CA ALA A 122 -17.18 9.56 32.96
C ALA A 122 -17.71 9.36 34.40
N GLU A 123 -17.97 8.12 34.82
CA GLU A 123 -18.43 7.80 36.18
C GLU A 123 -17.42 8.18 37.28
N LYS A 124 -16.11 8.06 36.98
CA LYS A 124 -15.04 8.38 37.93
C LYS A 124 -14.72 9.87 38.00
N THR A 125 -15.07 10.65 36.97
CA THR A 125 -14.75 12.06 36.85
C THR A 125 -15.83 12.89 37.57
N LEU A 126 -15.66 13.06 38.89
CA LEU A 126 -16.63 13.75 39.77
C LEU A 126 -16.30 15.23 40.05
N GLU A 127 -15.17 15.74 39.55
CA GLU A 127 -14.63 17.04 39.98
C GLU A 127 -15.38 18.25 39.39
N LYS A 128 -15.97 18.13 38.20
CA LYS A 128 -16.79 19.16 37.56
C LYS A 128 -18.01 18.53 36.89
N LYS A 129 -19.17 19.20 36.89
CA LYS A 129 -20.43 18.66 36.34
C LYS A 129 -20.48 18.60 34.80
N GLU A 130 -19.69 19.43 34.11
CA GLU A 130 -19.75 19.57 32.64
C GLU A 130 -18.86 18.55 31.91
N GLU A 131 -17.72 18.18 32.51
CA GLU A 131 -16.76 17.22 31.97
C GLU A 131 -17.33 15.79 31.81
N PRO A 132 -18.01 15.19 32.81
CA PRO A 132 -18.53 13.83 32.68
C PRO A 132 -19.65 13.73 31.63
N LEU A 133 -20.48 14.78 31.48
CA LEU A 133 -21.54 14.80 30.46
C LEU A 133 -20.96 14.81 29.04
N ALA A 134 -19.88 15.55 28.82
CA ALA A 134 -19.18 15.59 27.54
C ALA A 134 -18.54 14.23 27.23
N ILE A 135 -17.88 13.60 28.21
CA ILE A 135 -17.24 12.29 28.07
C ILE A 135 -18.29 11.20 27.82
N GLU A 136 -19.39 11.20 28.57
CA GLU A 136 -20.51 10.27 28.41
C GLU A 136 -21.14 10.39 27.02
N SER A 137 -21.30 11.62 26.49
CA SER A 137 -21.81 11.84 25.15
C SER A 137 -20.91 11.26 24.05
N PHE A 138 -19.62 11.08 24.30
CA PHE A 138 -18.66 10.56 23.31
C PHE A 138 -18.76 9.03 23.15
N ALA A 139 -19.02 8.29 24.22
CA ALA A 139 -19.15 6.83 24.20
C ALA A 139 -20.16 6.28 23.16
N PRO A 140 -21.42 6.78 23.05
CA PRO A 140 -22.37 6.30 22.05
C PRO A 140 -21.95 6.65 20.62
N HIS A 141 -21.17 7.73 20.41
CA HIS A 141 -20.65 8.06 19.08
C HIS A 141 -19.64 7.03 18.60
N ILE A 142 -18.76 6.54 19.48
CA ILE A 142 -17.82 5.47 19.15
C ILE A 142 -18.59 4.19 18.78
N ALA A 143 -19.56 3.78 19.61
CA ALA A 143 -20.37 2.59 19.40
C ALA A 143 -21.24 2.65 18.12
N ASN A 144 -21.67 3.84 17.72
CA ASN A 144 -22.45 4.03 16.49
C ASN A 144 -21.70 3.60 15.22
N THR A 145 -20.36 3.63 15.23
CA THR A 145 -19.54 3.16 14.10
C THR A 145 -19.88 1.71 13.71
N GLU A 146 -20.16 0.85 14.68
CA GLU A 146 -20.55 -0.54 14.46
C GLU A 146 -21.93 -0.65 13.82
N SER A 147 -22.88 0.15 14.31
CA SER A 147 -24.22 0.24 13.75
C SER A 147 -24.19 0.63 12.28
N PHE A 148 -23.36 1.61 11.89
CA PHE A 148 -23.19 1.99 10.50
C PHE A 148 -22.64 0.84 9.65
N LEU A 149 -21.65 0.09 10.16
CA LEU A 149 -21.08 -1.05 9.46
C LEU A 149 -22.06 -2.22 9.33
N ALA A 150 -22.87 -2.48 10.36
CA ALA A 150 -23.91 -3.50 10.34
C ALA A 150 -25.00 -3.18 9.31
N VAL A 151 -25.46 -1.92 9.27
CA VAL A 151 -26.43 -1.44 8.27
C VAL A 151 -25.86 -1.56 6.84
N ASN A 152 -24.60 -1.18 6.63
CA ASN A 152 -23.93 -1.33 5.33
C ASN A 152 -23.82 -2.80 4.87
N ARG A 153 -23.87 -3.76 5.81
CA ARG A 153 -23.84 -5.20 5.55
C ARG A 153 -25.22 -5.85 5.52
N GLY A 154 -26.30 -5.08 5.69
CA GLY A 154 -27.66 -5.61 5.75
C GLY A 154 -27.96 -6.45 7.00
N ILE A 155 -27.15 -6.31 8.06
CA ILE A 155 -27.34 -7.00 9.34
C ILE A 155 -28.24 -6.14 10.23
N PRO A 156 -29.30 -6.72 10.84
CA PRO A 156 -30.13 -5.97 11.77
C PRO A 156 -29.31 -5.51 12.98
N CYS A 157 -29.25 -4.19 13.20
CA CYS A 157 -28.61 -3.60 14.36
C CYS A 157 -29.68 -3.07 15.32
N ASN A 158 -29.71 -3.60 16.55
CA ASN A 158 -30.66 -3.22 17.60
C ASN A 158 -30.05 -2.27 18.66
N LEU A 159 -29.00 -1.52 18.32
CA LEU A 159 -28.35 -0.55 19.22
C LEU A 159 -29.11 0.79 19.33
N ARG A 160 -30.44 0.77 19.21
CA ARG A 160 -31.31 1.96 19.32
C ARG A 160 -32.17 1.91 20.56
#